data_AF-A0A2W4KVG0-F1
#
_entry.id   AF-A0A2W4KVG0-F1
#
_cell.length_a   1.000
_cell.length_b   1.000
_cell.length_c   1.000
_cell.angle_alpha   90.00
_cell.angle_beta   90.00
_cell.angle_gamma   90.00
#
_symmetry.space_group_name_H-M   'P 1'
#
loop_
_entity.id
_entity.type
_entity.pdbx_description
1 polymer ?
#
loop_
_entity_poly.entity_id
_entity_poly.type
_entity_poly.pdbx_seq_one_letter_code
_entity_poly.pdbx_strand_id
1 'polypeptide(L)'
;MAEIRWRTKEEIEQEREALAWEALRAERNRRLAETDWIMLPDAPCPEGTTREQWQAYRQALRDVPQQPGAPYDVTWPEPPGVVTEG
;
A
#
# COMPACT_ATOMS: atom_id res chain seq x y z
N MET A 1 40.04 -21.39 -7.02
CA MET A 1 39.63 -21.03 -5.65
C MET A 1 38.52 -20.00 -5.80
N ALA A 2 37.30 -20.29 -5.35
CA ALA A 2 36.26 -19.27 -5.32
C ALA A 2 36.42 -18.48 -4.01
N GLU A 3 36.67 -17.18 -4.09
CA GLU A 3 36.68 -16.30 -2.92
C GLU A 3 35.24 -16.08 -2.45
N ILE A 4 34.96 -16.45 -1.20
CA ILE A 4 33.67 -16.16 -0.57
C ILE A 4 33.70 -14.71 -0.10
N ARG A 5 33.01 -13.83 -0.84
CA ARG A 5 32.79 -12.43 -0.43
C ARG A 5 31.57 -12.37 0.49
N TRP A 6 31.81 -12.13 1.77
CA TRP A 6 30.75 -11.84 2.72
C TRP A 6 30.21 -10.41 2.50
N ARG A 7 28.89 -10.25 2.56
CA ARG A 7 28.26 -8.92 2.52
C ARG A 7 28.57 -8.15 3.79
N THR A 8 28.72 -6.85 3.66
CA THR A 8 28.80 -5.94 4.80
C THR A 8 27.44 -5.76 5.46
N LYS A 9 27.44 -5.29 6.72
CA LYS A 9 26.21 -4.93 7.43
C LYS A 9 25.38 -3.89 6.66
N GLU A 10 26.05 -2.92 6.06
CA GLU A 10 25.41 -1.85 5.29
C GLU A 10 24.75 -2.38 4.02
N GLU A 11 25.41 -3.26 3.26
CA GLU A 11 24.80 -3.94 2.10
C GLU A 11 23.53 -4.72 2.50
N ILE A 12 23.56 -5.42 3.64
CA ILE A 12 22.40 -6.16 4.15
C ILE A 12 21.27 -5.21 4.56
N GLU A 13 21.58 -4.09 5.20
CA GLU A 13 20.57 -3.10 5.61
C GLU A 13 19.92 -2.40 4.40
N GLN A 14 20.72 -2.07 3.38
CA GLN A 14 20.22 -1.51 2.12
C GLN A 14 19.31 -2.49 1.37
N GLU A 15 19.70 -3.77 1.29
CA GLU A 15 18.84 -4.81 0.70
C GLU A 15 17.52 -4.94 1.46
N ARG A 16 17.55 -4.92 2.79
CA ARG A 16 16.35 -5.00 3.63
C ARG A 16 15.43 -3.80 3.44
N GLU A 17 15.99 -2.61 3.37
CA GLU A 17 15.22 -1.39 3.13
C GLU A 17 14.58 -1.40 1.74
N ALA A 18 15.31 -1.82 0.71
CA ALA A 18 14.78 -1.98 -0.65
C ALA A 18 13.60 -2.97 -0.67
N LEU A 19 13.74 -4.14 -0.03
CA LEU A 19 12.67 -5.14 0.08
C LEU A 19 11.46 -4.61 0.83
N ALA A 20 11.65 -3.83 1.89
CA ALA A 20 10.56 -3.21 2.64
C ALA A 20 9.78 -2.20 1.77
N TRP A 21 10.50 -1.39 0.98
CA TRP A 21 9.87 -0.48 0.02
C TRP A 21 9.11 -1.21 -1.09
N GLU A 22 9.64 -2.31 -1.60
CA GLU A 22 8.95 -3.15 -2.58
C GLU A 22 7.66 -3.73 -2.00
N ALA A 23 7.72 -4.30 -0.79
CA ALA A 23 6.56 -4.85 -0.11
C ALA A 23 5.47 -3.79 0.12
N LEU A 24 5.85 -2.59 0.58
CA LEU A 24 4.93 -1.48 0.78
C LEU A 24 4.24 -1.07 -0.53
N ARG A 25 5.00 -0.95 -1.62
CA ARG A 25 4.45 -0.59 -2.94
C ARG A 25 3.56 -1.70 -3.51
N ALA A 26 3.91 -2.96 -3.26
CA ALA A 26 3.10 -4.10 -3.66
C ALA A 26 1.74 -4.11 -2.95
N GLU A 27 1.72 -3.89 -1.63
CA GLU A 27 0.50 -3.81 -0.85
C GLU A 27 -0.39 -2.63 -1.28
N ARG A 28 0.21 -1.45 -1.51
CA ARG A 28 -0.50 -0.30 -2.09
C ARG A 28 -1.15 -0.68 -3.42
N ASN A 29 -0.40 -1.31 -4.32
CA ASN A 29 -0.89 -1.68 -5.65
C ASN A 29 -2.02 -2.71 -5.55
N ARG A 30 -1.91 -3.67 -4.64
CA ARG A 30 -2.96 -4.66 -4.37
C ARG A 30 -4.28 -3.99 -3.97
N ARG A 31 -4.25 -3.10 -2.98
CA ARG A 31 -5.45 -2.38 -2.50
C ARG A 31 -6.05 -1.45 -3.56
N LEU A 32 -5.21 -0.82 -4.38
CA LEU A 32 -5.68 -0.05 -5.54
C LEU A 32 -6.33 -0.95 -6.59
N ALA A 33 -5.77 -2.13 -6.87
CA ALA A 33 -6.35 -3.07 -7.82
C ALA A 33 -7.72 -3.60 -7.36
N GLU A 34 -7.86 -3.91 -6.07
CA GLU A 34 -9.11 -4.38 -5.46
C GLU A 34 -10.27 -3.37 -5.60
N THR A 35 -9.95 -2.08 -5.74
CA THR A 35 -10.93 -0.98 -5.88
C THR A 35 -11.01 -0.40 -7.28
N ASP A 36 -10.29 -0.97 -8.25
CA ASP A 36 -10.17 -0.40 -9.60
C ASP A 36 -11.50 -0.46 -10.38
N TRP A 37 -12.24 -1.55 -10.22
CA TRP A 37 -13.54 -1.75 -10.85
C TRP A 37 -14.58 -0.70 -10.41
N ILE A 38 -14.48 -0.14 -9.20
CA ILE A 38 -15.40 0.87 -8.66
C ILE A 38 -15.24 2.22 -9.37
N MET A 39 -14.05 2.48 -9.93
CA MET A 39 -13.73 3.72 -10.66
C MET A 39 -14.28 3.72 -12.09
N LEU A 40 -14.79 2.60 -12.58
CA LEU A 40 -15.39 2.52 -13.91
C LEU A 40 -16.72 3.30 -13.96
N PRO A 41 -16.99 4.05 -15.05
CA PRO A 41 -18.18 4.90 -15.16
C PRO A 41 -19.49 4.11 -15.10
N ASP A 42 -19.48 2.85 -15.57
CA ASP A 42 -20.66 1.97 -15.63
C ASP A 42 -20.75 0.98 -14.45
N ALA A 43 -19.74 0.95 -13.57
CA ALA A 43 -19.76 0.03 -12.43
C ALA A 43 -20.69 0.54 -11.31
N PRO A 44 -21.50 -0.35 -10.71
CA PRO A 44 -22.28 0.02 -9.54
C PRO A 44 -21.35 0.36 -8.37
N CYS A 45 -21.67 1.43 -7.64
CA CYS A 45 -20.96 1.74 -6.39
C CYS A 45 -21.48 0.81 -5.28
N PRO A 46 -20.61 0.30 -4.38
CA PRO A 46 -21.06 -0.49 -3.24
C PRO A 46 -22.13 0.24 -2.43
N GLU A 47 -23.12 -0.50 -1.94
CA GLU A 47 -24.26 0.06 -1.19
C GLU A 47 -23.77 0.86 0.03
N GLY A 48 -24.40 2.02 0.26
CA GLY A 48 -24.03 2.91 1.36
C GLY A 48 -22.73 3.69 1.16
N THR A 49 -22.08 3.60 0.00
CA THR A 49 -20.85 4.35 -0.32
C THR A 49 -21.00 5.22 -1.57
N THR A 50 -20.10 6.19 -1.75
CA THR A 50 -20.04 7.02 -2.97
C THR A 50 -18.70 6.88 -3.70
N ARG A 51 -18.70 7.17 -5.00
CA ARG A 51 -17.46 7.17 -5.80
C ARG A 51 -16.44 8.16 -5.25
N GLU A 52 -16.87 9.31 -4.70
CA GLU A 52 -15.93 10.26 -4.07
C GLU A 52 -15.24 9.65 -2.84
N GLN A 53 -15.94 8.87 -2.02
CA GLN A 53 -15.34 8.19 -0.87
C GLN A 53 -14.27 7.19 -1.31
N TRP A 54 -14.53 6.43 -2.38
CA TRP A 54 -13.55 5.51 -2.95
C TRP A 54 -12.37 6.25 -3.61
N GLN A 55 -12.59 7.42 -4.21
CA GLN A 55 -11.50 8.27 -4.73
C GLN A 55 -10.61 8.78 -3.59
N ALA A 56 -11.21 9.27 -2.49
CA ALA A 56 -10.48 9.70 -1.31
C ALA A 56 -9.68 8.55 -0.68
N TYR A 57 -10.29 7.36 -0.56
CA TYR A 57 -9.60 6.15 -0.12
C TYR A 57 -8.39 5.81 -0.99
N ARG A 58 -8.56 5.80 -2.32
CA ARG A 58 -7.46 5.54 -3.27
C ARG A 58 -6.36 6.59 -3.19
N GLN A 59 -6.71 7.85 -2.90
CA GLN A 59 -5.71 8.90 -2.69
C GLN A 59 -4.93 8.64 -1.39
N ALA A 60 -5.62 8.35 -0.30
CA ALA A 60 -4.97 8.00 0.97
C ALA A 60 -4.01 6.80 0.83
N LEU A 61 -4.38 5.77 0.05
CA LEU A 61 -3.48 4.65 -0.28
C LEU A 61 -2.20 5.10 -1.00
N ARG A 62 -2.29 6.06 -1.93
CA ARG A 62 -1.13 6.59 -2.66
C ARG A 62 -0.23 7.45 -1.79
N ASP A 63 -0.77 7.99 -0.71
CA ASP A 63 -0.04 8.82 0.25
C ASP A 63 0.63 7.98 1.35
N VAL A 64 0.31 6.69 1.50
CA VAL A 64 0.96 5.76 2.46
C VAL A 64 2.50 5.75 2.38
N PRO A 65 3.14 5.66 1.19
CA PRO A 65 4.59 5.75 1.06
C PRO A 65 5.21 7.06 1.57
N GLN A 66 4.42 8.11 1.74
CA GLN A 66 4.85 9.43 2.21
C GLN A 66 4.64 9.60 3.72
N GLN A 67 4.05 8.62 4.40
CA GLN A 67 3.84 8.66 5.84
C GLN A 67 5.17 8.61 6.60
N PRO A 68 5.27 9.29 7.76
CA PRO A 68 6.40 9.13 8.64
C PRO A 68 6.46 7.67 9.15
N GLY A 69 7.62 7.04 9.04
CA GLY A 69 7.81 5.63 9.43
C GLY A 69 7.84 4.64 8.26
N ALA A 70 7.43 5.08 7.05
CA ALA A 70 7.62 4.26 5.85
C ALA A 70 9.10 3.92 5.62
N PRO A 71 9.43 2.68 5.21
CA PRO A 71 8.51 1.60 4.83
C PRO A 71 8.11 0.64 5.97
N TYR A 72 8.58 0.86 7.20
CA TYR A 72 8.47 -0.13 8.29
C TYR A 72 7.23 0.05 9.17
N ASP A 73 6.79 1.28 9.37
CA ASP A 73 5.66 1.64 10.21
C ASP A 73 4.74 2.59 9.44
N VAL A 74 3.66 2.02 8.88
CA VAL A 74 2.68 2.77 8.09
C VAL A 74 1.26 2.35 8.45
N THR A 75 0.36 3.32 8.47
CA THR A 75 -1.06 3.08 8.71
C THR A 75 -1.81 3.04 7.39
N TRP A 76 -2.49 1.93 7.14
CA TRP A 76 -3.33 1.78 5.96
C TRP A 76 -4.74 2.33 6.22
N PRO A 77 -5.30 3.13 5.30
CA PRO A 77 -6.70 3.55 5.41
C PRO A 77 -7.63 2.33 5.30
N GLU A 78 -8.80 2.45 5.92
CA GLU A 78 -9.89 1.47 5.81
C GLU A 78 -10.80 1.79 4.61
N PRO A 79 -11.29 0.77 3.89
CA PRO A 79 -12.19 0.98 2.77
C PRO A 79 -13.54 1.54 3.25
N PRO A 80 -14.16 2.46 2.48
CA PRO A 80 -15.47 3.00 2.83
C PRO A 80 -16.52 1.88 2.82
N GLY A 81 -17.42 1.87 3.80
CA GLY A 81 -18.46 0.85 3.97
C GLY A 81 -18.11 -0.26 4.96
N VAL A 82 -16.88 -0.33 5.46
CA VAL A 82 -16.60 -1.07 6.70
C VAL A 82 -17.18 -0.24 7.84
N VAL A 83 -18.40 -0.58 8.26
CA VAL A 83 -18.96 -0.12 9.53
C VAL A 83 -18.16 -0.79 10.63
N THR A 84 -17.16 -0.11 11.16
CA THR A 84 -16.55 -0.50 12.43
C THR A 84 -17.57 -0.15 13.53
N GLU A 85 -18.60 -0.99 13.68
CA GLU A 85 -19.39 -1.02 14.90
C GLU A 85 -18.43 -1.51 16.00
N GLY A 86 -18.06 -0.59 16.89
CA GLY A 86 -17.17 -0.84 18.03
C GLY A 86 -17.83 -1.64 19.14
#